data_AF-A0A412UBK9-F1
#
_entry.id   AF-A0A412UBK9-F1
#
_cell.length_a   1.000
_cell.length_b   1.000
_cell.length_c   1.000
_cell.angle_alpha   90.00
_cell.angle_beta   90.00
_cell.angle_gamma   90.00
#
_symmetry.space_group_name_H-M   'P 1'
#
loop_
_entity.id
_entity.type
_entity.pdbx_description
1 polymer ?
#
loop_
_entity_poly.entity_id
_entity_poly.type
_entity_poly.pdbx_seq_one_letter_code
_entity_poly.pdbx_strand_id
1 'polypeptide(L)'
;MDSETHFSIVFNIYGGSNQILPNATSATQNYYGDEAELEKDDVSKDKEPALSPEAMRLFSYINKVEDLRIYLVQIAECTNAVELARVIVKMGEREPKITSEEMVKERFISLFFPLTPLFVSGKTVSNIRARINNAWARRPRKRL
;
A
#
# COMPACT_ATOMS: atom_id res chain seq x y z
N MET A 1 -3.01 -18.19 30.73
CA MET A 1 -3.37 -17.03 31.57
C MET A 1 -3.55 -15.89 30.59
N ASP A 2 -4.78 -15.67 30.16
CA ASP A 2 -5.12 -14.64 29.18
C ASP A 2 -5.36 -13.34 29.95
N SER A 3 -4.55 -12.31 29.71
CA SER A 3 -4.71 -11.01 30.32
C SER A 3 -5.83 -10.25 29.59
N GLU A 4 -7.02 -10.20 30.18
CA GLU A 4 -8.09 -9.30 29.73
C GLU A 4 -7.59 -7.85 29.82
N THR A 5 -7.51 -7.19 28.67
CA THR A 5 -7.11 -5.79 28.57
C THR A 5 -8.32 -4.95 28.98
N HIS A 6 -8.25 -4.37 30.19
CA HIS A 6 -9.26 -3.42 30.64
C HIS A 6 -8.91 -2.03 30.05
N PHE A 7 -9.74 -1.52 29.14
CA PHE A 7 -9.60 -0.16 28.63
C PHE A 7 -10.32 0.79 29.58
N SER A 8 -9.63 1.80 30.11
CA SER A 8 -10.28 2.91 30.81
C SER A 8 -10.30 4.12 29.89
N ILE A 9 -11.46 4.77 29.79
CA ILE A 9 -11.62 6.04 29.09
C ILE A 9 -11.90 7.09 30.15
N VAL A 10 -11.10 8.14 30.19
CA VAL A 10 -11.24 9.25 31.14
C VAL A 10 -11.61 10.51 30.35
N PHE A 11 -12.81 11.03 30.58
CA PHE A 11 -13.27 12.29 30.01
C PHE A 11 -12.97 13.43 30.99
N ASN A 12 -12.12 14.36 30.59
CA ASN A 12 -11.86 15.58 31.36
C ASN A 12 -12.63 16.74 30.74
N ILE A 13 -13.66 17.23 31.43
CA ILE A 13 -14.46 18.37 30.98
C ILE A 13 -13.93 19.63 31.67
N TYR A 14 -13.40 20.57 30.90
CA TYR A 14 -12.88 21.84 31.41
C TYR A 14 -13.81 22.99 31.02
N GLY A 15 -14.27 23.75 32.01
CA GLY A 15 -15.14 24.92 31.81
C GLY A 15 -16.64 24.61 31.95
N GLY A 16 -17.43 25.69 32.15
CA GLY A 16 -18.87 25.64 32.44
C GLY A 16 -19.21 26.06 33.87
N SER A 17 -20.34 26.74 34.05
CA SER A 17 -20.89 27.09 35.38
C SER A 17 -22.11 26.21 35.66
N ASN A 18 -22.03 25.38 36.70
CA ASN A 18 -23.15 24.56 37.14
C ASN A 18 -23.83 25.22 38.35
N GLN A 19 -25.02 25.76 38.15
CA GLN A 19 -25.84 26.26 39.26
C GLN A 19 -26.69 25.12 39.82
N ILE A 20 -26.46 24.76 41.08
CA ILE A 20 -27.20 23.70 41.78
C ILE A 20 -28.09 24.36 42.84
N LEU A 21 -29.39 24.06 42.79
CA LEU A 21 -30.33 24.53 43.81
C LEU A 21 -30.12 23.76 45.13
N PRO A 22 -30.37 24.38 46.31
CA PRO A 22 -30.11 23.76 47.62
C PRO A 22 -30.88 22.46 47.88
N ASN A 23 -31.97 22.22 47.16
CA ASN A 23 -32.82 21.05 47.27
C ASN A 23 -32.57 19.99 46.17
N ALA A 24 -31.58 20.18 45.30
CA ALA A 24 -31.27 19.22 44.24
C ALA A 24 -30.57 17.97 44.80
N THR A 25 -31.03 16.78 44.41
CA THR A 25 -30.51 15.48 44.87
C THR A 25 -29.71 14.71 43.80
N SER A 26 -29.76 15.16 42.54
CA SER A 26 -28.98 14.59 41.44
C SER A 26 -28.68 15.65 40.39
N ALA A 27 -27.61 15.43 39.62
CA ALA A 27 -27.26 16.22 38.46
C ALA A 27 -26.89 15.26 37.31
N THR A 28 -27.42 15.54 36.12
CA THR A 28 -27.14 14.74 34.92
C THR A 28 -26.39 15.63 33.93
N GLN A 29 -25.21 15.18 33.49
CA GLN A 29 -24.42 15.85 32.45
C GLN A 29 -24.47 14.98 31.20
N ASN A 30 -25.23 15.42 30.20
CA ASN A 30 -25.29 14.74 28.91
C ASN A 30 -24.13 15.25 28.05
N TYR A 31 -23.22 14.35 27.67
CA TYR A 31 -22.26 14.62 26.60
C TYR A 31 -22.87 14.17 25.28
N TYR A 32 -23.34 15.13 24.48
CA TYR A 32 -23.62 14.90 23.07
C TYR A 32 -22.32 15.16 22.34
N GLY A 33 -21.43 14.18 22.37
CA GLY A 33 -20.49 14.08 21.27
C GLY A 33 -21.36 13.93 20.04
N ASP A 34 -21.19 14.80 19.04
CA ASP A 34 -21.48 14.36 17.69
C ASP A 34 -20.88 12.95 17.60
N GLU A 35 -21.65 11.95 17.12
CA GLU A 35 -20.99 10.85 16.42
C GLU A 35 -19.95 11.57 15.61
N ALA A 36 -18.66 11.32 15.86
CA ALA A 36 -17.65 11.93 15.03
C ALA A 36 -18.22 11.71 13.64
N GLU A 37 -18.61 12.81 12.98
CA GLU A 37 -18.60 12.82 11.55
C GLU A 37 -17.16 12.38 11.38
N LEU A 38 -16.97 11.08 11.14
CA LEU A 38 -15.84 10.57 10.41
C LEU A 38 -15.89 11.55 9.28
N GLU A 39 -15.06 12.60 9.38
CA GLU A 39 -14.97 13.62 8.38
C GLU A 39 -14.85 12.75 7.16
N LYS A 40 -15.94 12.68 6.39
CA LYS A 40 -15.85 12.11 5.06
C LYS A 40 -14.94 13.15 4.49
N ASP A 41 -13.67 12.81 4.47
CA ASP A 41 -12.58 13.65 4.03
C ASP A 41 -13.01 14.10 2.64
N ASP A 42 -13.73 15.22 2.58
CA ASP A 42 -14.06 15.94 1.37
C ASP A 42 -12.82 16.76 1.00
N VAL A 43 -11.66 16.11 1.16
CA VAL A 43 -10.39 16.50 0.60
C VAL A 43 -10.42 16.01 -0.84
N SER A 44 -11.24 16.72 -1.61
CA SER A 44 -11.03 16.98 -3.03
C SER A 44 -9.75 17.82 -3.21
N LYS A 45 -8.62 17.28 -2.74
CA LYS A 45 -7.24 17.68 -3.02
C LYS A 45 -6.38 16.42 -2.94
N ASP A 46 -6.19 15.76 -4.08
CA ASP A 46 -4.99 14.97 -4.38
C ASP A 46 -4.44 14.06 -3.26
N LYS A 47 -5.29 13.36 -2.49
CA LYS A 47 -4.82 12.19 -1.74
C LYS A 47 -4.50 11.14 -2.79
N GLU A 48 -3.22 11.03 -3.17
CA GLU A 48 -2.73 9.85 -3.88
C GLU A 48 -3.37 8.61 -3.24
N PRO A 49 -3.98 7.71 -4.02
CA PRO A 49 -4.56 6.50 -3.46
C PRO A 49 -3.51 5.85 -2.58
N ALA A 50 -3.85 5.63 -1.31
CA ALA A 50 -2.92 5.06 -0.34
C ALA A 50 -2.34 3.78 -0.96
N LEU A 51 -1.05 3.83 -1.29
CA LEU A 51 -0.38 2.73 -1.98
C LEU A 51 -0.47 1.49 -1.11
N SER A 52 -0.75 0.33 -1.72
CA SER A 52 -0.68 -0.93 -0.98
C SER A 52 0.73 -1.11 -0.39
N PRO A 53 0.90 -1.87 0.71
CA PRO A 53 2.23 -2.12 1.29
C PRO A 53 3.25 -2.66 0.27
N GLU A 54 2.80 -3.44 -0.72
CA GLU A 54 3.64 -3.92 -1.82
C GLU A 54 4.02 -2.84 -2.81
N ALA A 55 3.08 -1.95 -3.17
CA ALA A 55 3.39 -0.80 -4.01
C ALA A 55 4.35 0.17 -3.29
N MET A 56 4.21 0.33 -1.98
CA MET A 56 5.14 1.10 -1.14
C MET A 56 6.53 0.44 -1.06
N ARG A 57 6.59 -0.90 -1.01
CA ARG A 57 7.87 -1.62 -1.12
C ARG A 57 8.50 -1.48 -2.49
N LEU A 58 7.70 -1.50 -3.57
CA LEU A 58 8.16 -1.29 -4.93
C LEU A 58 8.74 0.13 -5.13
N PHE A 59 8.13 1.14 -4.48
CA PHE A 59 8.63 2.51 -4.46
C PHE A 59 10.11 2.61 -4.03
N SER A 60 10.56 1.78 -3.09
CA SER A 60 11.97 1.80 -2.63
C SER A 60 12.99 1.53 -3.74
N TYR A 61 12.57 0.85 -4.81
CA TYR A 61 13.38 0.50 -5.98
C TYR A 61 13.29 1.53 -7.12
N ILE A 62 12.33 2.45 -7.09
CA ILE A 62 12.04 3.39 -8.18
C ILE A 62 12.50 4.79 -7.78
N ASN A 63 13.15 5.51 -8.70
CA ASN A 63 13.70 6.83 -8.39
C ASN A 63 12.68 7.97 -8.53
N LYS A 64 11.67 7.84 -9.41
CA LYS A 64 10.67 8.89 -9.69
C LYS A 64 9.26 8.37 -9.44
N VAL A 65 8.43 9.16 -8.76
CA VAL A 65 7.07 8.77 -8.37
C VAL A 65 6.17 8.58 -9.60
N GLU A 66 6.38 9.39 -10.63
CA GLU A 66 5.62 9.32 -11.89
C GLU A 66 5.85 7.99 -12.60
N ASP A 67 7.09 7.48 -12.58
CA ASP A 67 7.44 6.19 -13.16
C ASP A 67 6.77 5.04 -12.38
N LEU A 68 6.68 5.14 -11.05
CA LEU A 68 5.95 4.16 -10.24
C LEU A 68 4.49 4.03 -10.69
N ARG A 69 3.78 5.15 -10.86
CA ARG A 69 2.37 5.12 -11.29
C ARG A 69 2.22 4.42 -12.64
N ILE A 70 3.12 4.69 -13.59
CA ILE A 70 3.13 4.04 -14.90
C ILE A 70 3.38 2.53 -14.76
N TYR A 71 4.33 2.12 -13.91
CA TYR A 71 4.60 0.70 -13.69
C TYR A 71 3.42 0.01 -13.02
N LEU A 72 2.77 0.61 -12.03
CA LEU A 72 1.61 0.02 -11.35
C LEU A 72 0.47 -0.26 -12.33
N VAL A 73 0.17 0.66 -13.25
CA VAL A 73 -0.82 0.43 -14.31
C VAL A 73 -0.41 -0.76 -15.20
N GLN A 74 0.84 -0.79 -15.69
CA GLN A 74 1.34 -1.88 -16.54
C GLN A 74 1.36 -3.24 -15.82
N ILE A 75 1.67 -3.26 -14.53
CA ILE A 75 1.66 -4.47 -13.71
C ILE A 75 0.22 -4.93 -13.50
N ALA A 76 -0.72 -4.02 -13.22
CA ALA A 76 -2.12 -4.37 -12.98
C ALA A 76 -2.79 -5.02 -14.19
N GLU A 77 -2.38 -4.61 -15.40
CA GLU A 77 -2.85 -5.13 -16.68
C GLU A 77 -2.25 -6.49 -17.08
N CYS A 78 -1.20 -6.95 -16.39
CA CYS A 78 -0.56 -8.23 -16.73
C CYS A 78 -1.51 -9.42 -16.48
N THR A 79 -1.67 -10.28 -17.49
CA THR A 79 -2.50 -11.49 -17.44
C THR A 79 -1.68 -12.78 -17.29
N ASN A 80 -0.37 -12.71 -17.55
CA ASN A 80 0.50 -13.88 -17.54
C ASN A 80 1.96 -13.56 -17.15
N ALA A 81 2.75 -14.61 -16.90
CA ALA A 81 4.15 -14.49 -16.46
C ALA A 81 5.06 -13.83 -17.50
N VAL A 82 4.72 -13.94 -18.79
CA VAL A 82 5.53 -13.38 -19.88
C VAL A 82 5.37 -11.86 -19.92
N GLU A 83 4.14 -11.36 -19.80
CA GLU A 83 3.84 -9.93 -19.70
C GLU A 83 4.51 -9.31 -18.47
N LEU A 84 4.33 -9.92 -17.30
CA LEU A 84 4.95 -9.43 -16.07
C LEU A 84 6.49 -9.40 -16.20
N ALA A 85 7.10 -10.44 -16.77
CA ALA A 85 8.54 -10.48 -16.98
C ALA A 85 9.04 -9.35 -17.90
N ARG A 86 8.27 -8.99 -18.94
CA ARG A 86 8.63 -7.86 -19.82
C ARG A 86 8.60 -6.53 -19.08
N VAL A 87 7.58 -6.32 -18.24
CA VAL A 87 7.49 -5.12 -17.39
C VAL A 87 8.67 -5.07 -16.41
N ILE A 88 8.97 -6.16 -15.72
CA ILE A 88 10.11 -6.24 -14.79
C ILE A 88 11.45 -5.95 -15.49
N VAL A 89 11.69 -6.53 -16.68
CA VAL A 89 12.91 -6.25 -17.46
C VAL A 89 12.99 -4.78 -17.86
N LYS A 90 11.89 -4.17 -18.30
CA LYS A 90 11.82 -2.74 -18.61
C LYS A 90 12.11 -1.87 -17.38
N MET A 91 11.65 -2.28 -16.20
CA MET A 91 11.99 -1.62 -14.93
C MET A 91 13.49 -1.74 -14.66
N GLY A 92 14.09 -2.92 -14.81
CA GLY A 92 15.54 -3.11 -14.63
C GLY A 92 16.44 -2.38 -15.64
N GLU A 93 15.92 -2.03 -16.82
CA GLU A 93 16.63 -1.20 -17.79
C GLU A 93 16.63 0.30 -17.44
N ARG A 94 15.65 0.74 -16.63
CA ARG A 94 15.41 2.16 -16.33
C ARG A 94 15.78 2.53 -14.89
N GLU A 95 15.53 1.64 -13.96
CA GLU A 95 15.76 1.85 -12.53
C GLU A 95 17.10 1.24 -12.10
N PRO A 96 18.11 2.05 -11.72
CA PRO A 96 19.44 1.56 -11.38
C PRO A 96 19.46 0.65 -10.14
N LYS A 97 18.44 0.73 -9.28
CA LYS A 97 18.29 -0.12 -8.08
C LYS A 97 17.76 -1.53 -8.41
N ILE A 98 17.22 -1.76 -9.61
CA ILE A 98 16.65 -3.03 -10.05
C ILE A 98 17.67 -3.75 -10.93
N THR A 99 18.65 -4.42 -10.31
CA THR A 99 19.70 -5.15 -11.06
C THR A 99 19.18 -6.49 -11.61
N SER A 100 19.93 -7.10 -12.54
CA SER A 100 19.63 -8.45 -13.04
C SER A 100 19.49 -9.49 -11.94
N GLU A 101 20.30 -9.37 -10.90
CA GLU A 101 20.32 -10.27 -9.76
C GLU A 101 19.14 -9.99 -8.83
N GLU A 102 18.69 -8.74 -8.70
CA GLU A 102 17.55 -8.39 -7.85
C GLU A 102 16.24 -8.88 -8.47
N MET A 103 16.04 -8.70 -9.78
CA MET A 103 14.81 -9.09 -10.49
C MET A 103 14.44 -10.57 -10.32
N VAL A 104 15.43 -11.44 -10.12
CA VAL A 104 15.24 -12.88 -10.01
C VAL A 104 15.07 -13.38 -8.57
N LYS A 105 15.23 -12.50 -7.57
CA LYS A 105 15.06 -12.87 -6.15
C LYS A 105 13.59 -13.04 -5.82
N GLU A 106 13.32 -14.03 -4.97
CA GLU A 106 11.98 -14.32 -4.50
C GLU A 106 11.33 -13.12 -3.82
N ARG A 107 12.05 -12.43 -2.92
CA ARG A 107 11.54 -11.25 -2.23
C ARG A 107 11.03 -10.15 -3.18
N PHE A 108 11.65 -10.00 -4.34
CA PHE A 108 11.29 -9.00 -5.33
C PHE A 108 10.11 -9.50 -6.17
N ILE A 109 10.18 -10.74 -6.66
CA ILE A 109 9.10 -11.36 -7.45
C ILE A 109 7.78 -11.43 -6.67
N SER A 110 7.84 -11.72 -5.37
CA SER A 110 6.65 -11.83 -4.54
C SER A 110 5.88 -10.50 -4.36
N LEU A 111 6.53 -9.34 -4.59
CA LEU A 111 5.85 -8.04 -4.57
C LEU A 111 4.74 -7.93 -5.62
N PHE A 112 4.87 -8.65 -6.74
CA PHE A 112 3.96 -8.51 -7.88
C PHE A 112 2.69 -9.36 -7.75
N PHE A 113 2.64 -10.33 -6.82
CA PHE A 113 1.47 -11.21 -6.68
C PHE A 113 0.15 -10.46 -6.37
N PRO A 114 0.11 -9.55 -5.37
CA PRO A 114 -1.08 -8.74 -5.13
C PRO A 114 -1.25 -7.60 -6.14
N LEU A 115 -0.20 -7.23 -6.87
CA LEU A 115 -0.25 -6.13 -7.85
C LEU A 115 -0.75 -6.55 -9.24
N THR A 116 -0.96 -7.85 -9.47
CA THR A 116 -1.35 -8.41 -10.79
C THR A 116 -2.73 -9.07 -10.72
N PRO A 117 -3.84 -8.33 -10.50
CA PRO A 117 -5.16 -8.91 -10.25
C PRO A 117 -5.68 -9.79 -11.40
N LEU A 118 -5.30 -9.50 -12.66
CA LEU A 118 -5.75 -10.24 -13.84
C LEU A 118 -4.95 -11.52 -14.12
N PHE A 119 -3.85 -11.75 -13.41
CA PHE A 119 -2.97 -12.89 -13.65
C PHE A 119 -3.46 -14.12 -12.86
N VAL A 120 -4.30 -14.93 -13.52
CA VAL A 120 -5.08 -15.99 -12.86
C VAL A 120 -4.36 -17.34 -12.68
N SER A 121 -3.30 -17.63 -13.45
CA SER A 121 -2.62 -18.93 -13.41
C SER A 121 -1.12 -18.82 -13.62
N GLY A 122 -0.30 -19.68 -13.01
CA GLY A 122 1.16 -19.66 -13.21
C GLY A 122 1.92 -18.58 -12.43
N LYS A 123 1.31 -18.00 -11.39
CA LYS A 123 1.94 -17.10 -10.39
C LYS A 123 2.84 -17.87 -9.42
N THR A 124 3.87 -18.53 -9.93
CA THR A 124 4.92 -19.10 -9.09
C THR A 124 6.22 -18.32 -9.28
N VAL A 125 6.97 -18.17 -8.20
CA VAL A 125 8.27 -17.50 -8.23
C VAL A 125 9.19 -18.14 -9.27
N SER A 126 9.21 -19.47 -9.34
CA SER A 126 10.02 -20.22 -10.31
C SER A 126 9.63 -19.91 -11.77
N ASN A 127 8.34 -19.90 -12.09
CA ASN A 127 7.87 -19.60 -13.45
C ASN A 127 8.21 -18.16 -13.85
N ILE A 128 7.91 -17.18 -12.98
CA ILE A 128 8.20 -15.76 -13.26
C ILE A 128 9.71 -15.56 -13.42
N ARG A 129 10.53 -16.15 -12.56
CA ARG A 129 12.00 -16.10 -12.67
C ARG A 129 12.49 -16.63 -14.02
N ALA A 130 11.97 -17.78 -14.48
CA ALA A 130 12.31 -18.33 -15.78
C ALA A 130 11.92 -17.36 -16.92
N ARG A 131 10.76 -16.70 -16.83
CA ARG A 131 10.32 -15.71 -17.83
C ARG A 131 11.15 -14.42 -17.80
N ILE A 132 11.56 -13.95 -16.63
CA ILE A 132 12.48 -12.81 -16.49
C ILE A 132 13.82 -13.15 -17.15
N ASN A 133 14.42 -14.29 -16.84
CA ASN A 133 15.68 -14.71 -17.45
C ASN A 133 15.58 -14.81 -18.98
N ASN A 134 14.50 -15.40 -19.49
CA ASN A 134 14.24 -15.49 -20.93
C ASN A 134 14.10 -14.10 -21.59
N ALA A 135 13.37 -13.19 -20.96
CA ALA A 135 13.18 -11.82 -21.46
C ALA A 135 14.50 -11.02 -21.42
N TRP A 136 15.25 -11.13 -20.32
CA TRP A 136 16.53 -10.45 -20.13
C TRP A 136 17.58 -10.91 -21.14
N ALA A 137 17.62 -12.21 -21.45
CA ALA A 137 18.54 -12.78 -22.44
C ALA A 137 18.23 -12.32 -23.88
N ARG A 138 16.95 -12.07 -24.19
CA ARG A 138 16.49 -11.64 -25.52
C ARG A 138 16.52 -10.14 -25.73
N ARG A 139 16.84 -9.35 -24.69
CA ARG A 139 16.80 -7.88 -24.78
C ARG A 139 17.83 -7.38 -25.81
N PRO A 140 17.52 -6.31 -26.56
CA PRO A 140 18.49 -5.68 -27.44
C PRO A 140 19.67 -5.15 -26.62
N ARG A 141 20.86 -5.71 -26.81
CA ARG A 141 22.07 -5.14 -26.19
C ARG A 141 22.39 -3.83 -26.91
N LYS A 142 22.45 -2.71 -26.18
CA LYS A 142 23.07 -1.49 -26.71
C LYS A 142 24.49 -1.86 -27.12
N ARG A 143 24.78 -1.83 -28.43
CA ARG A 143 26.15 -1.88 -28.94
C ARG A 143 26.82 -0.60 -28.44
N LEU A 144 27.74 -0.75 -27.49
CA LEU A 144 28.66 0.32 -27.10
C LEU A 144 29.58 0.64 -28.28
#